data_AF-A0A1H4RW11-F1
#
_entry.id   AF-A0A1H4RW11-F1
#
_cell.length_a   1.000
_cell.length_b   1.000
_cell.length_c   1.000
_cell.angle_alpha   90.00
_cell.angle_beta   90.00
_cell.angle_gamma   90.00
#
_symmetry.space_group_name_H-M   'P 1'
#
loop_
_entity.id
_entity.type
_entity.pdbx_description
1 polymer ?
#
loop_
_entity_poly.entity_id
_entity_poly.type
_entity_poly.pdbx_seq_one_letter_code
_entity_poly.pdbx_strand_id
1 'polypeptide(L)'
;MTKAIVKEYDRLSDRVTFALDLPPGTERDTALHEARKAAKRTRYATEPARDALGKPAKRLGKCVKAVQKVLGDHQDSVVARHALREIALAVHAAGETGFVWGLLYGQEQAVADRRERELPAVWADASRSVLGKALDR
;
A
#
# COMPACT_ATOMS: atom_id res chain seq x y z
N MET A 1 -0.77 -23.86 -8.84
CA MET A 1 -0.43 -22.94 -7.73
C MET A 1 0.57 -21.86 -8.13
N THR A 2 1.76 -22.21 -8.63
CA THR A 2 2.81 -21.23 -8.99
C THR A 2 2.36 -20.19 -10.03
N LYS A 3 1.67 -20.60 -11.10
CA LYS A 3 1.14 -19.67 -12.12
C LYS A 3 0.20 -18.60 -11.55
N ALA A 4 -0.63 -18.96 -10.57
CA ALA A 4 -1.56 -18.01 -9.94
C ALA A 4 -0.81 -16.99 -9.07
N ILE A 5 0.21 -17.43 -8.33
CA ILE A 5 1.07 -16.56 -7.52
C ILE A 5 1.83 -15.57 -8.39
N VAL A 6 2.43 -16.05 -9.49
CA VAL A 6 3.15 -15.20 -10.45
C VAL A 6 2.20 -14.16 -11.04
N LYS A 7 1.02 -14.57 -11.52
CA LYS A 7 0.01 -13.65 -12.04
C LYS A 7 -0.40 -12.57 -11.05
N GLU A 8 -0.61 -12.92 -9.77
CA GLU A 8 -0.95 -11.91 -8.75
C GLU A 8 0.26 -11.03 -8.38
N TYR A 9 1.49 -11.53 -8.49
CA TYR A 9 2.70 -10.72 -8.30
C TYR A 9 2.91 -9.73 -9.45
N ASP A 10 2.75 -10.15 -10.70
CA ASP A 10 2.88 -9.27 -11.87
C ASP A 10 1.87 -8.13 -11.80
N ARG A 11 0.61 -8.45 -11.46
CA ARG A 11 -0.43 -7.44 -11.20
C ARG A 11 -0.06 -6.47 -10.08
N LEU A 12 0.57 -6.95 -9.01
CA LEU A 12 1.06 -6.07 -7.95
C LEU A 12 2.16 -5.15 -8.48
N SER A 13 3.12 -5.71 -9.22
CA SER A 13 4.23 -4.97 -9.80
C SER A 13 3.75 -3.84 -10.70
N ASP A 14 2.85 -4.13 -11.64
CA ASP A 14 2.29 -3.15 -12.56
C ASP A 14 1.59 -2.01 -11.81
N ARG A 15 0.81 -2.34 -10.76
CA ARG A 15 0.06 -1.34 -9.98
C ARG A 15 0.96 -0.47 -9.12
N VAL A 16 2.03 -1.03 -8.54
CA VAL A 16 3.00 -0.24 -7.77
C VAL A 16 3.77 0.69 -8.70
N THR A 17 4.27 0.20 -9.83
CA THR A 17 4.98 1.03 -10.82
C THR A 17 4.09 2.17 -11.31
N PHE A 18 2.86 1.85 -11.76
CA PHE A 18 1.91 2.86 -12.19
C PHE A 18 1.63 3.92 -11.11
N ALA A 19 1.43 3.51 -9.86
CA ALA A 19 1.19 4.45 -8.77
C ALA A 19 2.39 5.37 -8.48
N LEU A 20 3.62 4.86 -8.62
CA LEU A 20 4.84 5.63 -8.41
C LEU A 20 5.08 6.67 -9.52
N ASP A 21 4.60 6.41 -10.74
CA ASP A 21 4.75 7.31 -11.89
C ASP A 21 3.75 8.48 -11.88
N LEU A 22 2.61 8.35 -11.19
CA LEU A 22 1.64 9.43 -11.03
C LEU A 22 2.19 10.55 -10.14
N PRO A 23 1.82 11.82 -10.31
CA PRO A 23 2.14 12.88 -9.34
C PRO A 23 1.36 12.68 -8.01
N PRO A 24 1.81 13.28 -6.89
CA PRO A 24 1.05 13.29 -5.64
C PRO A 24 -0.38 13.83 -5.84
N GLY A 25 -1.37 13.19 -5.22
CA GLY A 25 -2.78 13.59 -5.29
C GLY A 25 -3.74 12.43 -5.35
N THR A 26 -5.04 12.73 -5.50
CA THR A 26 -6.14 11.76 -5.42
C THR A 26 -6.01 10.58 -6.39
N GLU A 27 -5.46 10.82 -7.58
CA GLU A 27 -5.23 9.75 -8.56
C GLU A 27 -4.17 8.75 -8.07
N ARG A 28 -3.05 9.27 -7.53
CA ARG A 28 -2.03 8.45 -6.89
C ARG A 28 -2.59 7.74 -5.66
N ASP A 29 -3.34 8.41 -4.79
CA ASP A 29 -3.99 7.78 -3.62
C ASP A 29 -4.85 6.57 -4.05
N THR A 30 -5.61 6.73 -5.14
CA THR A 30 -6.44 5.67 -5.73
C THR A 30 -5.60 4.53 -6.29
N ALA A 31 -4.53 4.85 -7.03
CA ALA A 31 -3.62 3.86 -7.59
C ALA A 31 -2.90 3.06 -6.49
N LEU A 32 -2.48 3.72 -5.41
CA LEU A 32 -1.87 3.09 -4.22
C LEU A 32 -2.87 2.19 -3.49
N HIS A 33 -4.14 2.59 -3.41
CA HIS A 33 -5.20 1.75 -2.87
C HIS A 33 -5.38 0.46 -3.69
N GLU A 34 -5.36 0.58 -5.01
CA GLU A 34 -5.43 -0.57 -5.91
C GLU A 34 -4.20 -1.49 -5.80
N ALA A 35 -3.00 -0.93 -5.68
CA ALA A 35 -1.78 -1.67 -5.38
C ALA A 35 -1.88 -2.41 -4.04
N ARG A 36 -2.50 -1.81 -3.00
CA ARG A 36 -2.74 -2.46 -1.70
C ARG A 36 -3.63 -3.69 -1.85
N LYS A 37 -4.70 -3.59 -2.64
CA LYS A 37 -5.59 -4.73 -2.92
C LYS A 37 -4.84 -5.85 -3.62
N ALA A 38 -4.00 -5.52 -4.60
CA ALA A 38 -3.12 -6.49 -5.26
C ALA A 38 -2.16 -7.14 -4.27
N ALA A 39 -1.50 -6.36 -3.41
CA ALA A 39 -0.58 -6.89 -2.40
C ALA A 39 -1.27 -7.87 -1.45
N LYS A 40 -2.49 -7.56 -1.00
CA LYS A 40 -3.30 -8.48 -0.19
C LYS A 40 -3.58 -9.79 -0.94
N ARG A 41 -3.96 -9.73 -2.22
CA ARG A 41 -4.22 -10.92 -3.05
C ARG A 41 -2.96 -11.76 -3.25
N THR A 42 -1.83 -11.14 -3.60
CA THR A 42 -0.54 -11.85 -3.78
C THR A 42 -0.12 -12.54 -2.49
N ARG A 43 -0.27 -11.87 -1.33
CA ARG A 43 0.02 -12.48 -0.02
C ARG A 43 -0.86 -13.70 0.24
N TYR A 44 -2.17 -13.58 0.03
CA TYR A 44 -3.11 -14.68 0.25
C TYR A 44 -2.89 -15.85 -0.72
N ALA A 45 -2.51 -15.57 -1.98
CA ALA A 45 -2.14 -16.62 -2.92
C ALA A 45 -0.91 -17.44 -2.45
N THR A 46 -0.03 -16.84 -1.64
CA THR A 46 1.14 -17.55 -1.10
C THR A 46 0.80 -18.48 0.07
N GLU A 47 -0.27 -18.20 0.82
CA GLU A 47 -0.63 -18.92 2.05
C GLU A 47 -0.87 -20.42 1.84
N PRO A 48 -1.75 -20.86 0.92
CA PRO A 48 -1.98 -22.29 0.67
C PRO A 48 -0.77 -22.97 0.01
N ALA A 49 0.13 -22.19 -0.61
CA ALA A 49 1.31 -22.72 -1.27
C ALA A 49 2.52 -22.87 -0.32
N ARG A 50 2.40 -22.49 0.97
CA ARG A 50 3.51 -22.57 1.93
C ARG A 50 3.98 -23.99 2.19
N ASP A 51 3.07 -24.96 2.19
CA ASP A 51 3.40 -26.36 2.47
C ASP A 51 3.99 -27.03 1.24
N ALA A 52 3.44 -26.75 0.05
CA ALA A 52 3.91 -27.32 -1.21
C ALA A 52 5.21 -26.66 -1.74
N LEU A 53 5.35 -25.34 -1.61
CA LEU A 53 6.48 -24.57 -2.17
C LEU A 53 7.51 -24.14 -1.13
N GLY A 54 7.24 -24.33 0.17
CA GLY A 54 8.21 -24.11 1.24
C GLY A 54 8.73 -22.67 1.35
N LYS A 55 10.06 -22.53 1.48
CA LYS A 55 10.76 -21.25 1.74
C LYS A 55 10.44 -20.15 0.70
N PRO A 56 10.42 -20.41 -0.63
CA PRO A 56 10.02 -19.43 -1.64
C PRO A 56 8.67 -18.74 -1.36
N ALA A 57 7.60 -19.50 -1.11
CA ALA A 57 6.27 -18.93 -0.86
C ALA A 57 6.23 -18.13 0.45
N LYS A 58 6.88 -18.63 1.51
CA LYS A 58 6.99 -17.91 2.79
C LYS A 58 7.71 -16.57 2.63
N ARG A 59 8.80 -16.53 1.86
CA ARG A 59 9.58 -15.32 1.61
C ARG A 59 8.78 -14.29 0.80
N LEU A 60 8.16 -14.71 -0.31
CA LEU A 60 7.32 -13.82 -1.11
C LEU A 60 6.20 -13.21 -0.25
N GLY A 61 5.49 -14.04 0.53
CA GLY A 61 4.46 -13.55 1.46
C GLY A 61 4.99 -12.54 2.48
N LYS A 62 6.22 -12.71 2.99
CA LYS A 62 6.88 -11.76 3.92
C LYS A 62 7.20 -10.44 3.24
N CYS A 63 7.79 -10.46 2.05
CA CYS A 63 8.12 -9.26 1.28
C CYS A 63 6.86 -8.47 0.91
N VAL A 64 5.85 -9.14 0.38
CA VAL A 64 4.56 -8.51 0.02
C VAL A 64 3.84 -7.95 1.25
N LYS A 65 3.95 -8.61 2.42
CA LYS A 65 3.38 -8.08 3.68
C LYS A 65 3.99 -6.73 4.06
N ALA A 66 5.28 -6.51 3.83
CA ALA A 66 5.93 -5.23 4.11
C ALA A 66 5.37 -4.11 3.21
N VAL A 67 5.26 -4.37 1.91
CA VAL A 67 4.63 -3.46 0.93
C VAL A 67 3.18 -3.17 1.31
N GLN A 68 2.40 -4.22 1.61
CA GLN A 68 1.00 -4.10 2.03
C GLN A 68 0.83 -3.23 3.29
N LYS A 69 1.79 -3.29 4.23
CA LYS A 69 1.76 -2.47 5.44
C LYS A 69 1.91 -0.99 5.12
N VAL A 70 2.94 -0.61 4.34
CA VAL A 70 3.16 0.80 3.94
C VAL A 70 1.95 1.35 3.20
N LEU A 71 1.43 0.61 2.22
CA LEU A 71 0.23 0.99 1.47
C LEU A 71 -1.03 1.04 2.36
N GLY A 72 -1.05 0.28 3.45
CA GLY A 72 -2.12 0.32 4.45
C GLY A 72 -2.10 1.58 5.27
N ASP A 73 -0.95 1.86 5.88
CA ASP A 73 -0.75 3.04 6.70
C ASP A 73 -1.04 4.33 5.87
N HIS A 74 -0.68 4.34 4.58
CA HIS A 74 -1.07 5.42 3.65
C HIS A 74 -2.59 5.49 3.47
N GLN A 75 -3.26 4.38 3.13
CA GLN A 75 -4.71 4.37 2.92
C GLN A 75 -5.50 4.79 4.16
N ASP A 76 -5.09 4.33 5.34
CA ASP A 76 -5.75 4.65 6.60
C ASP A 76 -5.70 6.17 6.83
N SER A 77 -4.58 6.80 6.47
CA SER A 77 -4.42 8.25 6.53
C SER A 77 -5.26 9.01 5.49
N VAL A 78 -5.35 8.52 4.25
CA VAL A 78 -6.27 9.06 3.22
C VAL A 78 -7.71 9.04 3.72
N VAL A 79 -8.16 7.91 4.27
CA VAL A 79 -9.51 7.75 4.82
C VAL A 79 -9.73 8.67 6.02
N ALA A 80 -8.77 8.77 6.93
CA ALA A 80 -8.83 9.67 8.07
C ALA A 80 -8.97 11.13 7.64
N ARG A 81 -8.19 11.58 6.64
CA ARG A 81 -8.31 12.93 6.07
C ARG A 81 -9.70 13.23 5.52
N HIS A 82 -10.31 12.27 4.82
CA HIS A 82 -11.70 12.43 4.35
C HIS A 82 -12.67 12.61 5.52
N ALA A 83 -12.59 11.75 6.54
CA ALA A 83 -13.47 11.86 7.72
C ALA A 83 -13.25 13.18 8.49
N LEU A 84 -11.99 13.59 8.69
CA LEU A 84 -11.64 14.84 9.37
C LEU A 84 -12.18 16.07 8.63
N ARG A 85 -12.17 16.05 7.29
CA ARG A 85 -12.76 17.12 6.48
C ARG A 85 -14.27 17.21 6.69
N GLU A 86 -14.98 16.09 6.66
CA GLU A 86 -16.43 16.07 6.89
C GLU A 86 -16.79 16.59 8.29
N ILE A 87 -16.03 16.18 9.31
CA ILE A 87 -16.20 16.66 10.69
C ILE A 87 -15.93 18.17 10.76
N ALA A 88 -14.83 18.65 10.16
CA ALA A 88 -14.49 20.08 10.15
C ALA A 88 -15.60 20.93 9.53
N LEU A 89 -16.21 20.45 8.44
CA LEU A 89 -17.32 21.13 7.77
C LEU A 89 -18.58 21.15 8.66
N ALA A 90 -18.92 20.03 9.30
CA ALA A 90 -20.07 19.95 10.21
C ALA A 90 -19.92 20.87 11.43
N VAL A 91 -18.73 20.89 12.05
CA VAL A 91 -18.40 21.75 13.20
C VAL A 91 -18.47 23.22 12.80
N HIS A 92 -17.92 23.57 11.64
CA HIS A 92 -18.02 24.94 11.13
C HIS A 92 -19.48 25.36 10.88
N ALA A 93 -20.30 24.49 10.31
CA ALA A 93 -21.73 24.75 10.09
C ALA A 93 -22.51 24.92 11.40
N ALA A 94 -22.04 24.32 12.50
CA ALA A 94 -22.60 24.52 13.84
C ALA A 94 -22.11 25.82 14.53
N GLY A 95 -21.29 26.62 13.88
CA GLY A 95 -20.71 27.85 14.45
C GLY A 95 -19.51 27.61 15.37
N GLU A 96 -19.02 26.38 15.43
CA GLU A 96 -17.84 26.01 16.21
C GLU A 96 -16.55 26.10 15.36
N THR A 97 -15.41 26.11 16.05
CA THR A 97 -14.10 26.23 15.37
C THR A 97 -13.64 24.90 14.76
N GLY A 98 -13.40 24.91 13.45
CA GLY A 98 -12.84 23.77 12.71
C GLY A 98 -11.33 23.58 12.86
N PHE A 99 -10.62 24.47 13.59
CA PHE A 99 -9.15 24.54 13.59
C PHE A 99 -8.48 23.22 14.03
N VAL A 100 -8.98 22.58 15.09
CA VAL A 100 -8.40 21.34 15.62
C VAL A 100 -8.49 20.21 14.57
N TRP A 101 -9.61 20.12 13.85
CA TRP A 101 -9.79 19.14 12.78
C TRP A 101 -8.86 19.41 11.60
N GLY A 102 -8.62 20.69 11.27
CA GLY A 102 -7.61 21.08 10.28
C GLY A 102 -6.19 20.70 10.68
N LEU A 103 -5.83 20.83 11.96
CA LEU A 103 -4.53 20.40 12.47
C LEU A 103 -4.34 18.88 12.34
N LEU A 104 -5.36 18.10 12.73
CA LEU A 104 -5.34 16.64 12.58
C LEU A 104 -5.26 16.23 11.09
N TYR A 105 -5.98 16.93 10.21
CA TYR A 105 -5.91 16.69 8.77
C TYR A 105 -4.48 16.85 8.24
N GLY A 106 -3.80 17.93 8.65
CA GLY A 106 -2.40 18.17 8.27
C GLY A 106 -1.43 17.12 8.80
N GLN A 107 -1.65 16.61 10.01
CA GLN A 107 -0.86 15.52 10.58
C GLN A 107 -1.00 14.23 9.76
N GLU A 108 -2.24 13.89 9.38
CA GLU A 108 -2.51 12.75 8.52
C GLU A 108 -1.90 12.93 7.13
N GLN A 109 -2.00 14.12 6.52
CA GLN A 109 -1.29 14.40 5.26
C GLN A 109 0.20 14.08 5.36
N ALA A 110 0.85 14.50 6.44
CA ALA A 110 2.26 14.20 6.67
C ALA A 110 2.54 12.70 6.88
N VAL A 111 1.60 11.92 7.44
CA VAL A 111 1.70 10.45 7.52
C VAL A 111 1.64 9.85 6.13
N ALA A 112 0.63 10.19 5.33
CA ALA A 112 0.47 9.70 3.96
C ALA A 112 1.73 9.98 3.11
N ASP A 113 2.25 11.21 3.17
CA ASP A 113 3.44 11.64 2.43
C ASP A 113 4.70 10.85 2.86
N ARG A 114 4.85 10.55 4.16
CA ARG A 114 5.97 9.72 4.65
C ARG A 114 5.87 8.31 4.09
N ARG A 115 4.68 7.70 4.07
CA ARG A 115 4.48 6.35 3.53
C ARG A 115 4.69 6.29 2.01
N GLU A 116 4.30 7.33 1.28
CA GLU A 116 4.65 7.44 -0.14
C GLU A 116 6.16 7.48 -0.36
N ARG A 117 6.90 8.25 0.44
CA ARG A 117 8.38 8.30 0.35
C ARG A 117 9.07 6.99 0.73
N GLU A 118 8.50 6.21 1.64
CA GLU A 118 9.01 4.90 2.04
C GLU A 118 8.76 3.81 0.98
N LEU A 119 7.67 3.93 0.23
CA LEU A 119 7.20 2.88 -0.68
C LEU A 119 8.24 2.44 -1.73
N PRO A 120 8.96 3.33 -2.44
CA PRO A 120 9.97 2.92 -3.43
C PRO A 120 11.04 2.00 -2.85
N ALA A 121 11.56 2.32 -1.65
CA ALA A 121 12.61 1.53 -1.01
C ALA A 121 12.08 0.14 -0.60
N VAL A 122 10.91 0.10 0.04
CA VAL A 122 10.26 -1.16 0.46
C VAL A 122 9.90 -2.02 -0.75
N TRP A 123 9.45 -1.40 -1.84
CA TRP A 123 9.17 -2.08 -3.10
C TRP A 123 10.44 -2.65 -3.75
N ALA A 124 11.52 -1.87 -3.81
CA ALA A 124 12.79 -2.33 -4.37
C ALA A 124 13.36 -3.54 -3.60
N ASP A 125 13.29 -3.52 -2.27
CA ASP A 125 13.69 -4.66 -1.42
C ASP A 125 12.83 -5.90 -1.66
N ALA A 126 11.51 -5.71 -1.77
CA ALA A 126 10.58 -6.79 -2.06
C ALA A 126 10.86 -7.40 -3.44
N SER A 127 11.02 -6.58 -4.48
CA SER A 127 11.25 -7.01 -5.85
C SER A 127 12.59 -7.72 -6.03
N ARG A 128 13.67 -7.21 -5.43
CA ARG A 128 14.98 -7.89 -5.42
C ARG A 128 14.91 -9.26 -4.76
N SER A 129 14.20 -9.36 -3.63
CA SER A 129 14.06 -10.62 -2.88
C SER A 129 13.31 -11.70 -3.66
N VAL A 130 12.44 -11.30 -4.59
CA VAL A 130 11.67 -12.19 -5.47
C VAL A 130 12.47 -12.56 -6.71
N LEU A 131 13.08 -11.59 -7.39
CA LEU A 131 13.84 -11.79 -8.63
C LEU A 131 15.18 -12.51 -8.40
N GLY A 132 15.92 -12.13 -7.36
CA GLY A 132 17.30 -12.57 -7.11
C GLY A 132 17.48 -14.04 -6.75
N LYS A 133 16.42 -14.87 -6.73
CA LYS A 133 16.55 -16.34 -6.62
C LYS A 133 15.66 -17.11 -7.60
N ALA A 134 14.93 -16.42 -8.47
CA ALA A 134 14.35 -17.05 -9.66
C ALA A 134 15.45 -17.33 -10.70
N LEU A 135 16.59 -16.63 -10.60
CA LEU A 135 17.79 -16.78 -11.44
C LEU A 135 18.87 -17.73 -10.87
N ASP A 136 18.68 -18.24 -9.65
CA ASP A 136 19.59 -19.21 -8.99
C ASP A 136 19.08 -20.67 -9.14
N ARG A 137 18.28 -20.96 -10.17
CA ARG A 137 17.81 -22.31 -10.49
C ARG A 137 18.07 -22.67 -11.94
#